data_AF-A0A950B3S2-F1
#
_entry.id   AF-A0A950B3S2-F1
#
_cell.length_a   1.000
_cell.length_b   1.000
_cell.length_c   1.000
_cell.angle_alpha   90.00
_cell.angle_beta   90.00
_cell.angle_gamma   90.00
#
_symmetry.space_group_name_H-M   'P 1'
#
loop_
_entity.id
_entity.type
_entity.pdbx_description
1 polymer ?
#
loop_
_entity_poly.entity_id
_entity_poly.type
_entity_poly.pdbx_seq_one_letter_code
_entity_poly.pdbx_strand_id
1 'polypeptide(L)'
;MRSLFAFPNPVNEISARLVAGGVVLLTLAILLGGQHWLLLPLAYGFVARVLTGPTLSPLGQVVTRGITPRLHVPAKPVPGPPKRFAQGIGVAFSVTAAVL
;
A
#
# COMPACT_ATOMS: atom_id res chain seq x y z
N MET A 1 8.93 20.25 1.38
CA MET A 1 8.10 19.52 2.38
C MET A 1 6.66 19.26 1.93
N ARG A 2 5.95 20.21 1.28
CA ARG A 2 4.58 19.97 0.75
C ARG A 2 4.45 18.84 -0.29
N SER A 3 5.52 18.42 -0.94
CA SER A 3 5.53 17.33 -1.93
C SER A 3 5.61 15.93 -1.34
N LEU A 4 6.00 15.75 -0.07
CA LEU A 4 6.09 14.43 0.55
C LEU A 4 4.71 13.89 0.95
N PHE A 5 3.78 14.78 1.30
CA PHE A 5 2.39 14.45 1.66
C PHE A 5 1.38 14.62 0.51
N ALA A 6 1.88 14.84 -0.71
CA ALA A 6 1.04 14.90 -1.89
C ALA A 6 0.88 13.48 -2.44
N PHE A 7 -0.35 12.96 -2.44
CA PHE A 7 -0.63 11.67 -3.05
C PHE A 7 -0.38 11.79 -4.57
N PRO A 8 0.42 10.89 -5.17
CA PRO A 8 0.77 10.98 -6.58
C PRO A 8 -0.46 10.86 -7.47
N ASN A 9 -0.52 11.68 -8.51
CA ASN A 9 -1.53 11.62 -9.55
C ASN A 9 -0.88 12.02 -10.88
N PRO A 10 -0.83 11.15 -11.90
CA PRO A 10 -1.38 9.79 -11.96
C PRO A 10 -0.57 8.73 -11.19
N VAL A 11 -1.17 7.57 -10.93
CA VAL A 11 -0.50 6.39 -10.34
C VAL A 11 -0.45 5.23 -11.33
N ASN A 12 0.57 4.38 -11.24
CA ASN A 12 0.65 3.16 -12.04
C ASN A 12 -0.29 2.08 -11.47
N GLU A 13 -1.26 1.64 -12.26
CA GLU A 13 -2.22 0.60 -11.88
C GLU A 13 -1.55 -0.73 -11.54
N ILE A 14 -0.51 -1.11 -12.28
CA ILE A 14 0.19 -2.39 -12.09
C ILE A 14 0.89 -2.40 -10.74
N SER A 15 1.64 -1.35 -10.41
CA SER A 15 2.26 -1.22 -9.10
C SER A 15 1.22 -1.21 -7.98
N ALA A 16 0.08 -0.52 -8.17
CA ALA A 16 -0.99 -0.52 -7.19
C ALA A 16 -1.58 -1.92 -6.95
N ARG A 17 -1.75 -2.73 -8.01
CA ARG A 17 -2.22 -4.13 -7.92
C ARG A 17 -1.21 -5.03 -7.22
N LEU A 18 0.07 -4.89 -7.53
CA LEU A 18 1.13 -5.67 -6.88
C LEU A 18 1.25 -5.35 -5.40
N VAL A 19 1.13 -4.07 -5.02
CA VAL A 19 1.05 -3.66 -3.61
C VAL A 19 -0.16 -4.28 -2.94
N ALA A 20 -1.32 -4.28 -3.59
CA ALA A 20 -2.52 -4.91 -3.05
C ALA A 20 -2.34 -6.43 -2.88
N GLY A 21 -1.69 -7.11 -3.82
CA GLY A 21 -1.32 -8.53 -3.68
C GLY A 21 -0.42 -8.79 -2.47
N GLY A 22 0.60 -7.96 -2.26
CA GLY A 22 1.46 -8.06 -1.07
C GLY A 22 0.70 -7.85 0.24
N VAL A 23 -0.27 -6.93 0.26
CA VAL A 23 -1.16 -6.73 1.40
C VAL A 23 -2.00 -7.98 1.67
N VAL A 24 -2.59 -8.59 0.64
CA VAL A 24 -3.38 -9.82 0.79
C VAL A 24 -2.53 -10.95 1.37
N LEU A 25 -1.31 -11.15 0.85
CA LEU A 25 -0.39 -12.16 1.37
C LEU A 25 -0.02 -11.90 2.84
N LEU A 26 0.26 -10.63 3.19
CA LEU A 26 0.55 -10.25 4.57
C LEU A 26 -0.65 -10.52 5.49
N THR A 27 -1.87 -10.16 5.07
CA THR A 27 -3.09 -10.44 5.84
C THR A 27 -3.33 -11.93 6.00
N LEU A 28 -3.12 -12.73 4.96
CA LEU A 28 -3.21 -14.20 5.07
C LEU A 28 -2.17 -14.76 6.04
N ALA A 29 -0.94 -14.27 6.02
CA ALA A 29 0.09 -14.68 6.97
C ALA A 29 -0.31 -14.35 8.42
N ILE A 30 -0.90 -13.17 8.66
CA ILE A 30 -1.44 -12.80 9.99
C ILE A 30 -2.52 -13.79 10.43
N LEU A 31 -3.49 -14.06 9.57
CA LEU A 31 -4.65 -14.90 9.91
C LEU A 31 -4.26 -16.37 10.12
N LEU A 32 -3.39 -16.92 9.26
CA LEU A 32 -3.01 -18.33 9.32
C LEU A 32 -1.95 -18.60 10.38
N GLY A 33 -1.02 -17.68 10.61
CA GLY A 33 0.03 -17.87 11.60
C GLY A 33 -0.30 -17.32 12.98
N GLY A 34 -1.36 -16.50 13.12
CA GLY A 34 -1.80 -15.93 14.39
C GLY A 34 -0.88 -14.85 14.96
N GLN A 35 0.07 -14.32 14.19
CA GLN A 35 1.01 -13.28 14.65
C GLN A 35 0.37 -11.89 14.56
N HIS A 36 -0.47 -11.55 15.54
CA HIS A 36 -1.20 -10.28 15.60
C HIS A 36 -0.28 -9.03 15.60
N TRP A 37 0.98 -9.15 16.03
CA TRP A 37 1.93 -8.03 15.99
C TRP A 37 2.17 -7.49 14.57
N LEU A 38 1.96 -8.31 13.53
CA LEU A 38 2.04 -7.91 12.12
C LEU A 38 0.89 -6.96 11.68
N LEU A 39 -0.14 -6.77 12.50
CA LEU A 39 -1.17 -5.75 12.28
C LEU A 39 -0.58 -4.34 12.35
N LEU A 40 0.44 -4.11 13.19
CA LEU A 40 1.13 -2.82 13.29
C LEU A 40 1.80 -2.40 11.97
N PRO A 41 2.69 -3.22 11.34
CA PRO A 41 3.28 -2.87 10.06
C PRO A 41 2.23 -2.82 8.93
N LEU A 42 1.15 -3.61 8.99
CA LEU A 42 0.04 -3.53 8.04
C LEU A 42 -0.66 -2.16 8.12
N ALA A 43 -1.05 -1.73 9.32
CA ALA A 43 -1.70 -0.45 9.58
C ALA A 43 -0.79 0.72 9.21
N TYR A 44 0.47 0.70 9.66
CA TYR A 44 1.47 1.68 9.25
C TYR A 44 1.59 1.77 7.72
N GLY A 45 1.65 0.62 7.05
CA GLY A 45 1.72 0.55 5.60
C GLY A 45 0.53 1.23 4.90
N PHE A 46 -0.69 1.10 5.41
CA PHE A 46 -1.85 1.82 4.88
C PHE A 46 -1.80 3.32 5.16
N VAL A 47 -1.46 3.73 6.38
CA VAL A 47 -1.36 5.15 6.77
C VAL A 47 -0.31 5.87 5.93
N ALA A 48 0.89 5.29 5.82
CA ALA A 48 1.98 5.84 5.01
C ALA A 48 1.54 6.04 3.55
N ARG A 49 0.81 5.08 2.97
CA ARG A 49 0.35 5.18 1.58
C ARG A 49 -0.78 6.19 1.39
N VAL A 50 -1.72 6.30 2.33
CA VAL A 50 -2.81 7.28 2.20
C VAL A 50 -2.28 8.72 2.26
N LEU A 51 -1.20 8.94 3.01
CA LEU A 51 -0.58 10.25 3.19
C LEU A 51 0.39 10.60 2.05
N THR A 52 1.15 9.64 1.55
CA THR A 52 2.31 9.93 0.67
C THR A 52 2.35 9.11 -0.63
N GLY A 53 1.47 8.13 -0.76
CA GLY A 53 1.55 7.11 -1.81
C GLY A 53 2.68 6.10 -1.56
N PRO A 54 3.43 5.68 -2.59
CA PRO A 54 4.44 4.62 -2.45
C PRO A 54 5.74 5.08 -1.77
N THR A 55 5.92 6.39 -1.52
CA THR A 55 7.19 6.97 -1.07
C THR A 55 7.55 6.64 0.37
N LEU A 56 6.62 6.62 1.32
CA LEU A 56 6.90 6.24 2.73
C LEU A 56 6.55 4.80 3.07
N SER A 57 5.98 4.03 2.14
CA SER A 57 5.63 2.64 2.36
C SER A 57 6.76 1.72 1.94
N PRO A 58 7.41 0.96 2.86
CA PRO A 58 8.47 0.02 2.50
C PRO A 58 8.03 -0.98 1.43
N LEU A 59 6.82 -1.55 1.58
CA LEU A 59 6.22 -2.44 0.59
C LEU A 59 5.95 -1.70 -0.73
N GLY A 60 5.46 -0.46 -0.68
CA GLY A 60 5.30 0.39 -1.84
C GLY A 60 6.60 0.63 -2.61
N GLN A 61 7.72 0.88 -1.91
CA GLN A 61 9.04 1.05 -2.53
C GLN A 61 9.56 -0.25 -3.15
N VAL A 62 9.46 -1.37 -2.43
CA VAL A 62 9.88 -2.69 -2.94
C VAL A 62 9.13 -3.03 -4.23
N VAL A 63 7.81 -2.81 -4.25
CA VAL A 63 6.99 -3.08 -5.43
C VAL A 63 7.31 -2.11 -6.57
N THR A 64 7.39 -0.81 -6.32
CA THR A 64 7.55 0.20 -7.38
C THR A 64 8.97 0.24 -7.95
N ARG A 65 10.00 0.07 -7.12
CA ARG A 65 11.42 0.15 -7.53
C ARG A 65 12.06 -1.21 -7.78
N GLY A 66 11.60 -2.26 -7.09
CA GLY A 66 12.18 -3.60 -7.19
C GLY A 66 11.42 -4.52 -8.15
N ILE A 67 10.10 -4.62 -8.00
CA ILE A 67 9.29 -5.63 -8.72
C ILE A 67 8.79 -5.10 -10.06
N THR A 68 8.10 -3.94 -10.05
CA THR A 68 7.45 -3.39 -11.25
C THR A 68 8.42 -3.25 -12.44
N PRO A 69 9.66 -2.73 -12.28
CA PRO A 69 10.59 -2.59 -13.40
C PRO A 69 11.02 -3.93 -14.01
N ARG A 70 11.01 -5.01 -13.22
CA ARG A 70 11.42 -6.36 -13.66
C ARG A 70 10.33 -7.09 -14.44
N LEU A 71 9.08 -6.65 -14.34
CA LEU A 71 7.96 -7.27 -15.02
C LEU A 71 7.86 -6.88 -16.51
N HIS A 72 8.65 -5.91 -16.98
CA HIS A 72 8.67 -5.43 -18.37
C HIS A 72 7.28 -5.08 -18.95
N VAL A 73 6.28 -4.81 -18.10
CA VAL A 73 4.93 -4.42 -18.51
C VAL A 73 4.86 -2.89 -18.59
N PRO A 74 4.31 -2.31 -19.67
CA PRO A 74 4.16 -0.86 -19.78
C PRO A 74 3.32 -0.30 -18.63
N ALA A 75 3.76 0.83 -18.07
CA ALA A 75 3.03 1.50 -16.99
C ALA A 75 1.65 1.95 -17.49
N LYS A 76 0.60 1.67 -16.71
CA LYS A 76 -0.76 2.11 -16.99
C LYS A 76 -1.14 3.23 -16.01
N PRO A 77 -1.04 4.51 -16.40
CA PRO A 77 -1.37 5.62 -15.52
C PRO A 77 -2.89 5.70 -15.32
N VAL A 78 -3.33 5.75 -14.07
CA VAL A 78 -4.73 5.92 -13.68
C VAL A 78 -4.87 7.03 -12.64
N PRO A 79 -6.06 7.65 -12.50
CA PRO A 79 -6.28 8.69 -11.49
C PRO A 79 -5.95 8.22 -10.07
N GLY A 80 -5.15 9.01 -9.36
CA GLY A 80 -4.75 8.76 -7.98
C GLY A 80 -5.87 8.87 -6.93
N PRO A 81 -6.80 9.85 -6.98
CA PRO A 81 -7.77 10.08 -5.90
C PRO A 81 -8.65 8.86 -5.53
N PRO A 82 -9.21 8.08 -6.48
CA PRO A 82 -9.96 6.87 -6.14
C PRO A 82 -9.10 5.81 -5.44
N LYS A 83 -7.81 5.71 -5.77
CA LYS A 83 -6.89 4.77 -5.12
C LYS A 83 -6.50 5.22 -3.72
N ARG A 84 -6.39 6.53 -3.49
CA ARG A 84 -6.19 7.10 -2.15
C ARG A 84 -7.38 6.82 -1.25
N PHE A 85 -8.61 6.97 -1.75
CA PHE A 85 -9.83 6.62 -1.00
C PHE A 85 -9.83 5.13 -0.59
N ALA A 86 -9.52 4.23 -1.51
CA ALA A 86 -9.41 2.79 -1.20
C ALA A 86 -8.36 2.49 -0.12
N GLN A 87 -7.26 3.23 -0.09
CA GLN A 87 -6.27 3.11 0.99
C GLN A 87 -6.79 3.66 2.32
N GLY A 88 -7.63 4.70 2.32
CA GLY A 88 -8.28 5.21 3.53
C GLY A 88 -9.19 4.16 4.18
N ILE A 89 -9.93 3.40 3.37
CA ILE A 89 -10.70 2.24 3.85
C ILE A 89 -9.76 1.22 4.51
N GLY A 90 -8.63 0.92 3.87
CA GLY A 90 -7.62 0.02 4.43
C GLY A 90 -7.04 0.51 5.76
N VAL A 91 -6.83 1.82 5.93
CA VAL A 91 -6.46 2.42 7.22
C VAL A 91 -7.52 2.14 8.27
N ALA A 92 -8.79 2.41 7.97
CA ALA A 92 -9.89 2.22 8.92
C ALA A 92 -9.95 0.77 9.43
N PHE A 93 -9.89 -0.22 8.54
CA PHE A 93 -9.93 -1.63 8.95
C PHE A 93 -8.66 -2.09 9.67
N SER A 94 -7.47 -1.76 9.15
CA SER A 94 -6.21 -2.23 9.74
C SER A 94 -5.90 -1.59 11.10
N VAL A 95 -6.23 -0.31 11.29
CA VAL A 95 -6.08 0.36 12.59
C VAL A 95 -7.11 -0.18 13.59
N THR A 96 -8.36 -0.34 13.18
CA THR A 96 -9.39 -0.94 14.05
C THR A 96 -8.97 -2.34 14.50
N ALA A 97 -8.49 -3.17 13.58
CA ALA A 97 -7.99 -4.51 13.90
C ALA A 97 -6.73 -4.50 14.78
N ALA A 98 -5.90 -3.45 14.72
CA ALA A 98 -4.70 -3.35 15.56
C ALA A 98 -5.00 -2.86 16.99
N VAL A 99 -6.15 -2.21 17.21
CA VAL A 99 -6.54 -1.60 18.49
C VAL A 99 -7.52 -2.47 19.28
N LEU A 100 -8.38 -3.22 18.59
CA LEU A 100 -9.34 -4.16 19.18
C LEU A 100 -8.75 -5.57 19.30
#